data_AF-A0A418SPZ5-F1
#
_entry.id   AF-A0A418SPZ5-F1
#
_cell.length_a   1.000
_cell.length_b   1.000
_cell.length_c   1.000
_cell.angle_alpha   90.00
_cell.angle_beta   90.00
_cell.angle_gamma   90.00
#
_symmetry.space_group_name_H-M   'P 1'
#
loop_
_entity.id
_entity.type
_entity.pdbx_description
1 polymer ?
#
loop_
_entity_poly.entity_id
_entity_poly.type
_entity_poly.pdbx_seq_one_letter_code
_entity_poly.pdbx_strand_id
1 'polypeptide(L)'
;MSMKVKTVLTLVLLAAVALAGCGSDSKEKAAWDYQSGRVIAIQNDQLLVVQSKDVTELELKPELESVDEILTVLRPQAIWLTVTDETDMAGVEVGDDVRVEIEGGVAESYPAQATARKIEKVQSK
;
A
#
# COMPACT_ATOMS: atom_id res chain seq x y z
N MET A 1 21.65 61.35 -48.95
CA MET A 1 20.60 61.04 -49.94
C MET A 1 19.65 60.04 -49.31
N SER A 2 18.37 60.39 -49.27
CA SER A 2 17.33 59.89 -48.35
C SER A 2 16.67 58.58 -48.79
N MET A 3 16.37 57.68 -47.85
CA MET A 3 15.27 56.69 -47.96
C MET A 3 14.64 56.55 -46.56
N LYS A 4 13.58 57.32 -46.26
CA LYS A 4 12.15 57.00 -46.40
C LYS A 4 11.62 56.01 -45.37
N VAL A 5 11.05 56.59 -44.31
CA VAL A 5 10.06 55.99 -43.39
C VAL A 5 8.81 55.58 -44.17
N LYS A 6 8.30 54.37 -43.91
CA LYS A 6 6.95 53.81 -44.17
C LYS A 6 7.05 52.36 -43.64
N THR A 7 6.31 51.87 -42.66
CA THR A 7 4.85 51.82 -42.55
C THR A 7 4.49 51.36 -41.13
N VAL A 8 3.58 52.06 -40.48
CA VAL A 8 2.82 51.63 -39.30
C VAL A 8 1.68 50.73 -39.77
N LEU A 9 1.44 49.58 -39.11
CA LEU A 9 0.26 48.66 -39.09
C LEU A 9 0.81 47.21 -39.01
N THR A 10 0.38 46.22 -38.22
CA THR A 10 -0.90 45.82 -37.60
C THR A 10 -0.53 44.60 -36.73
N LEU A 11 -0.76 44.65 -35.41
CA LEU A 11 -1.79 43.85 -34.72
C LEU A 11 -1.57 42.32 -34.71
N VAL A 12 -1.27 41.80 -33.51
CA VAL A 12 -1.89 40.62 -32.89
C VAL A 12 -2.00 39.35 -33.75
N LEU A 13 -1.09 38.41 -33.48
CA LEU A 13 -1.31 36.96 -33.66
C LEU A 13 -0.46 36.27 -32.57
N LEU A 14 -0.94 36.16 -31.33
CA LEU A 14 -1.81 35.08 -30.87
C LEU A 14 -1.39 33.70 -31.43
N ALA A 15 -0.41 33.09 -30.78
CA ALA A 15 -0.35 31.63 -30.63
C ALA A 15 0.72 31.30 -29.57
N ALA A 16 0.30 31.35 -28.31
CA ALA A 16 1.01 30.71 -27.22
C ALA A 16 1.12 29.21 -27.53
N VAL A 17 2.29 28.78 -28.02
CA VAL A 17 2.63 27.35 -28.10
C VAL A 17 3.15 26.93 -26.73
N ALA A 18 2.23 26.88 -25.76
CA ALA A 18 2.40 26.10 -24.55
C ALA A 18 1.90 24.67 -24.85
N LEU A 19 2.64 23.93 -25.66
CA LEU A 19 2.37 22.50 -25.86
C LEU A 19 3.15 21.70 -24.82
N ALA A 20 2.39 21.31 -23.80
CA ALA A 20 2.45 20.00 -23.15
C ALA A 20 3.82 19.55 -22.62
N GLY A 21 4.19 20.11 -21.47
CA GLY A 21 4.94 19.33 -20.48
C GLY A 21 4.07 18.14 -20.09
N CYS A 22 4.48 16.95 -20.51
CA CYS A 22 3.87 15.67 -20.19
C CYS A 22 4.03 15.43 -18.68
N GLY A 23 3.07 15.88 -17.89
CA GLY A 23 2.89 15.45 -16.51
C GLY A 23 2.07 14.18 -16.54
N SER A 24 2.70 13.03 -16.83
CA SER A 24 2.11 11.74 -16.51
C SER A 24 2.03 11.67 -14.99
N ASP A 25 0.90 12.14 -14.45
CA ASP A 25 0.46 11.87 -13.07
C ASP A 25 0.06 10.38 -13.01
N SER A 26 1.04 9.50 -13.22
CA SER A 26 0.95 8.11 -12.82
C SER A 26 1.00 8.14 -11.30
N LYS A 27 -0.18 8.31 -10.68
CA LYS A 27 -0.38 7.96 -9.27
C LYS A 27 -0.10 6.45 -9.14
N GLU A 28 1.17 6.09 -9.03
CA GLU A 28 1.55 4.78 -8.52
C GLU A 28 0.79 4.62 -7.20
N LYS A 29 -0.04 3.58 -7.11
CA LYS A 29 -0.64 3.21 -5.83
C LYS A 29 0.54 3.00 -4.89
N ALA A 30 0.61 3.81 -3.83
CA ALA A 30 1.65 3.68 -2.82
C ALA A 30 1.72 2.20 -2.39
N ALA A 31 2.93 1.64 -2.45
CA ALA A 31 3.18 0.31 -1.91
C ALA A 31 2.75 0.29 -0.45
N TRP A 32 2.15 -0.82 0.00
CA TRP A 32 1.78 -0.97 1.40
C TRP A 32 3.02 -0.88 2.28
N ASP A 33 2.95 -0.07 3.33
CA ASP A 33 4.03 0.18 4.29
C ASP A 33 4.04 -0.83 5.45
N TYR A 34 3.12 -1.80 5.44
CA TYR A 34 2.95 -2.86 6.44
C TYR A 34 2.65 -2.35 7.87
N GLN A 35 2.32 -1.07 8.05
CA GLN A 35 2.07 -0.49 9.38
C GLN A 35 0.73 -0.90 9.99
N SER A 36 -0.20 -1.36 9.16
CA SER A 36 -1.52 -1.81 9.61
C SER A 36 -2.11 -2.86 8.68
N GLY A 37 -2.84 -3.80 9.24
CA GLY A 37 -3.58 -4.81 8.48
C GLY A 37 -4.47 -5.66 9.36
N ARG A 38 -5.06 -6.70 8.76
CA ARG A 38 -5.90 -7.67 9.46
C ARG A 38 -5.17 -8.99 9.64
N VAL A 39 -5.26 -9.56 10.84
CA VAL A 39 -4.73 -10.90 11.14
C VAL A 39 -5.64 -11.95 10.51
N ILE A 40 -5.08 -12.83 9.67
CA ILE A 40 -5.82 -13.95 9.06
C ILE A 40 -5.32 -15.32 9.51
N ALA A 41 -4.13 -15.38 10.13
CA ALA A 41 -3.61 -16.60 10.74
C ALA A 41 -2.61 -16.29 11.85
N ILE A 42 -2.53 -17.20 12.82
CA ILE A 42 -1.51 -17.19 13.88
C ILE A 42 -0.89 -18.59 13.94
N GLN A 43 0.41 -18.71 13.68
CA GLN A 43 1.13 -19.99 13.65
C GLN A 43 2.58 -19.82 14.10
N ASN A 44 3.09 -20.69 14.97
CA ASN A 44 4.49 -20.72 15.41
C ASN A 44 5.05 -19.33 15.82
N ASP A 45 4.32 -18.60 16.66
CA ASP A 45 4.69 -17.24 17.13
C ASP A 45 4.79 -16.19 16.01
N GLN A 46 4.11 -16.46 14.90
CA GLN A 46 3.99 -15.54 13.76
C GLN A 46 2.53 -15.20 13.49
N LEU A 47 2.29 -13.96 13.06
CA LEU A 47 1.00 -13.50 12.57
C LEU A 47 1.09 -13.31 11.06
N LEU A 48 0.11 -13.86 10.34
CA LEU A 48 -0.12 -13.52 8.95
C LEU A 48 -1.07 -12.33 8.90
N VAL A 49 -0.57 -11.21 8.42
CA VAL A 49 -1.32 -9.96 8.32
C VAL A 49 -1.50 -9.62 6.84
N VAL A 50 -2.73 -9.27 6.46
CA VAL A 50 -3.08 -8.80 5.13
C VAL A 50 -3.40 -7.32 5.14
N GLN A 51 -3.20 -6.64 4.01
CA GLN A 51 -3.57 -5.24 3.89
C GLN A 51 -5.08 -5.07 4.04
N SER A 52 -5.52 -4.07 4.82
CA SER A 52 -6.94 -3.84 5.12
C SER A 52 -7.83 -3.67 3.88
N LYS A 53 -7.29 -3.24 2.74
CA LYS A 53 -8.06 -3.11 1.49
C LYS A 53 -8.41 -4.45 0.85
N ASP A 54 -7.64 -5.50 1.13
CA ASP A 54 -7.81 -6.85 0.57
C ASP A 54 -8.78 -7.68 1.44
N VAL A 55 -9.15 -7.18 2.62
CA VAL A 55 -10.09 -7.81 3.57
C VAL A 55 -11.47 -8.01 2.98
N THR A 56 -11.99 -7.02 2.23
CA THR A 56 -13.32 -7.13 1.62
C THR A 56 -13.40 -8.36 0.71
N GLU A 57 -12.35 -8.66 -0.03
CA GLU A 57 -12.34 -9.81 -0.95
C GLU A 57 -12.21 -11.14 -0.21
N LEU A 58 -11.54 -11.16 0.95
CA LEU A 58 -11.52 -12.29 1.88
C LEU A 58 -12.92 -12.57 2.46
N GLU A 59 -13.62 -11.54 2.93
CA GLU A 59 -14.96 -11.67 3.51
C GLU A 59 -16.02 -12.11 2.48
N LEU A 60 -15.80 -11.78 1.20
CA LEU A 60 -16.65 -12.20 0.09
C LEU A 60 -16.40 -13.65 -0.36
N LYS A 61 -15.37 -14.33 0.15
CA LYS A 61 -15.04 -15.74 -0.14
C LYS A 61 -14.92 -16.58 1.14
N PRO A 62 -16.00 -16.71 1.93
CA PRO A 62 -15.98 -17.49 3.16
C PRO A 62 -15.71 -18.99 2.93
N GLU A 63 -15.79 -19.47 1.68
CA GLU A 63 -15.46 -20.85 1.32
C GLU A 63 -13.95 -21.16 1.39
N LEU A 64 -13.08 -20.15 1.42
CA LEU A 64 -11.64 -20.32 1.55
C LEU A 64 -11.29 -20.45 3.03
N GLU A 65 -11.25 -21.68 3.52
CA GLU A 65 -10.99 -21.96 4.94
C GLU A 65 -9.48 -22.07 5.25
N SER A 66 -8.65 -22.39 4.26
CA SER A 66 -7.22 -22.57 4.46
C SER A 66 -6.40 -21.34 4.08
N VAL A 67 -5.34 -21.09 4.86
CA VAL A 67 -4.38 -20.01 4.60
C VAL A 67 -3.75 -20.16 3.22
N ASP A 68 -3.39 -21.38 2.83
CA ASP A 68 -2.78 -21.64 1.52
C ASP A 68 -3.74 -21.33 0.36
N GLU A 69 -5.02 -21.67 0.49
CA GLU A 69 -6.03 -21.32 -0.53
C GLU A 69 -6.25 -19.81 -0.59
N ILE A 70 -6.34 -19.13 0.55
CA ILE A 70 -6.41 -17.66 0.62
C ILE A 70 -5.22 -17.04 -0.13
N LEU A 71 -4.00 -17.46 0.22
CA LEU A 71 -2.77 -16.94 -0.39
C LEU A 71 -2.65 -17.31 -1.87
N THR A 72 -3.19 -18.44 -2.31
CA THR A 72 -3.07 -18.90 -3.70
C THR A 72 -4.16 -18.33 -4.62
N VAL A 73 -5.40 -18.27 -4.14
CA VAL A 73 -6.59 -17.86 -4.90
C VAL A 73 -6.76 -16.35 -4.90
N LEU A 74 -6.69 -15.71 -3.73
CA LEU A 74 -6.91 -14.27 -3.60
C LEU A 74 -5.64 -13.46 -3.78
N ARG A 75 -4.49 -14.05 -3.47
CA ARG A 75 -3.17 -13.41 -3.57
C ARG A 75 -3.13 -12.01 -2.94
N PRO A 76 -3.63 -11.84 -1.69
CA PRO A 76 -3.62 -10.53 -1.04
C PRO A 76 -2.19 -10.05 -0.79
N GLN A 77 -2.01 -8.75 -0.56
CA GLN A 77 -0.77 -8.25 0.02
C GLN A 77 -0.69 -8.76 1.46
N ALA A 78 0.30 -9.61 1.72
CA ALA A 78 0.40 -10.37 2.96
C ALA A 78 1.84 -10.36 3.50
N ILE A 79 1.95 -10.32 4.82
CA ILE A 79 3.23 -10.37 5.55
C ILE A 79 3.14 -11.33 6.74
N TRP A 80 4.15 -12.18 6.89
CA TRP A 80 4.41 -12.94 8.11
C TRP A 80 5.25 -12.09 9.05
N LEU A 81 4.74 -11.84 10.25
CA LEU A 81 5.38 -11.06 11.30
C LEU A 81 5.80 -12.00 12.42
N THR A 82 7.12 -12.12 12.61
CA THR A 82 7.68 -12.83 13.77
C THR A 82 7.69 -11.87 14.95
N VAL A 83 7.08 -12.25 16.07
CA VAL A 83 7.03 -11.41 17.27
C VAL A 83 8.16 -11.79 18.21
N THR A 84 8.87 -10.80 18.73
CA THR A 84 10.00 -11.03 19.65
C THR A 84 9.57 -11.10 21.11
N ASP A 85 8.44 -10.49 21.46
CA ASP A 85 7.83 -10.52 22.78
C ASP A 85 6.41 -11.10 22.69
N GLU A 86 6.19 -12.29 23.26
CA GLU A 86 4.88 -12.96 23.25
C GLU A 86 3.77 -12.11 23.90
N THR A 87 4.13 -11.17 24.79
CA THR A 87 3.14 -10.29 25.42
C THR A 87 2.49 -9.32 24.43
N ASP A 88 3.14 -9.00 23.30
CA ASP A 88 2.56 -8.19 22.22
C ASP A 88 1.52 -8.97 21.40
N MET A 89 1.48 -10.29 21.51
CA MET A 89 0.43 -11.13 20.94
C MET A 89 -0.76 -11.33 21.89
N ALA A 90 -0.65 -10.92 23.15
CA ALA A 90 -1.66 -11.19 24.15
C ALA A 90 -3.00 -10.54 23.79
N GLY A 91 -4.01 -11.37 23.49
CA GLY A 91 -5.36 -10.93 23.13
C GLY A 91 -5.53 -10.50 21.67
N VAL A 92 -4.52 -10.74 20.82
CA VAL A 92 -4.66 -10.67 19.35
C VAL A 92 -5.23 -12.00 18.84
N GLU A 93 -6.30 -11.92 18.08
CA GLU A 93 -7.01 -13.07 17.51
C GLU A 93 -7.12 -12.95 15.99
N VAL A 94 -7.39 -14.07 15.32
CA VAL A 94 -7.72 -14.06 13.89
C VAL A 94 -8.96 -13.21 13.66
N GLY A 95 -8.89 -12.32 12.67
CA GLY A 95 -9.93 -11.33 12.36
C GLY A 95 -9.66 -9.94 12.93
N ASP A 96 -8.71 -9.80 13.86
CA ASP A 96 -8.39 -8.49 14.43
C ASP A 96 -7.62 -7.60 13.45
N ASP A 97 -7.96 -6.32 13.47
CA ASP A 97 -7.15 -5.28 12.85
C ASP A 97 -6.04 -4.86 13.82
N VAL A 98 -4.80 -4.81 13.31
CA VAL A 98 -3.60 -4.53 14.09
C VAL A 98 -2.78 -3.40 13.49
N ARG A 99 -2.07 -2.67 14.33
CA ARG A 99 -0.96 -1.78 13.97
C ARG A 99 0.35 -2.48 14.31
N VAL A 100 1.34 -2.34 13.44
CA VAL A 100 2.61 -3.06 13.49
C VAL A 100 3.77 -2.07 13.45
N GLU A 101 4.73 -2.23 14.36
CA GLU A 101 6.04 -1.59 14.27
C GLU A 101 7.06 -2.65 13.87
N ILE A 102 7.60 -2.55 12.65
CA ILE A 102 8.60 -3.50 12.12
C ILE A 102 9.99 -3.13 12.62
N GLU A 103 10.73 -4.12 13.12
CA GLU A 103 12.14 -3.99 13.45
C GLU A 103 13.01 -4.45 12.27
N GLY A 104 13.91 -3.57 11.82
CA GLY A 104 14.82 -3.89 10.72
C GLY A 104 14.18 -3.74 9.35
N GLY A 105 14.24 -4.80 8.53
CA GLY A 105 13.80 -4.79 7.13
C GLY A 105 12.72 -5.81 6.84
N VAL A 106 12.03 -5.61 5.71
CA VAL A 106 11.07 -6.56 5.15
C VAL A 106 11.78 -7.38 4.08
N ALA A 107 11.72 -8.70 4.19
CA ALA A 107 12.25 -9.60 3.17
C ALA A 107 11.33 -9.60 1.94
N GLU A 108 11.93 -9.46 0.75
CA GLU A 108 11.23 -9.50 -0.54
C GLU A 108 10.87 -10.95 -0.91
N SER A 109 9.82 -11.48 -0.29
CA SER A 109 9.24 -12.80 -0.56
C SER A 109 7.70 -12.70 -0.68
N TYR A 110 7.05 -13.81 -1.04
CA TYR A 110 5.59 -13.90 -0.98
C TYR A 110 5.14 -15.11 -0.15
N PRO A 111 4.40 -14.89 0.98
CA PRO A 111 4.17 -13.60 1.63
C PRO A 111 5.48 -12.90 2.02
N ALA A 112 5.43 -11.58 2.23
CA ALA A 112 6.56 -10.84 2.78
C ALA A 112 6.89 -11.38 4.18
N GLN A 113 8.11 -11.18 4.66
CA GLN A 113 8.50 -11.62 6.00
C GLN A 113 9.23 -10.50 6.74
N ALA A 114 8.90 -10.29 8.01
CA ALA A 114 9.60 -9.34 8.87
C ALA A 114 9.51 -9.72 10.34
N THR A 115 10.31 -9.03 11.15
CA THR A 115 10.21 -9.09 12.61
C THR A 115 9.42 -7.88 13.10
N ALA A 116 8.41 -8.10 13.93
CA ALA A 116 7.67 -7.04 14.59
C ALA A 116 8.31 -6.74 15.94
N ARG A 117 8.61 -5.46 16.17
CA ARG A 117 8.99 -4.92 17.48
C ARG A 117 7.79 -4.81 18.40
N LYS A 118 6.62 -4.50 17.83
CA LYS A 118 5.38 -4.27 18.56
C LYS A 118 4.16 -4.56 17.69
N ILE A 119 3.15 -5.15 18.30
CA ILE A 119 1.82 -5.35 17.71
C ILE A 119 0.77 -4.75 18.64
N GLU A 120 -0.10 -3.91 18.09
CA GLU A 120 -1.21 -3.30 18.83
C GLU A 120 -2.54 -3.59 18.15
N LYS A 121 -3.46 -4.22 18.87
CA LYS A 121 -4.85 -4.39 18.42
C LYS A 121 -5.53 -3.03 18.30
N VAL A 122 -6.10 -2.74 17.13
CA VAL A 122 -6.90 -1.54 16.89
C VAL A 122 -8.31 -1.84 17.34
N GLN A 123 -8.75 -1.23 18.45
CA GLN A 123 -10.14 -1.35 18.88
C GLN A 123 -11.04 -0.58 17.92
N SER A 124 -11.86 -1.30 17.17
CA SER A 124 -12.99 -0.72 16.43
C SER A 124 -14.03 -0.23 17.45
N LYS A 125 -14.23 1.09 17.50
CA LYS A 125 -15.25 1.75 18.34
C LYS A 125 -16.67 1.46 17.88
#